data_AF-A0A946KUH6-F1
#
_entry.id   AF-A0A946KUH6-F1
#
_cell.length_a   1.000
_cell.length_b   1.000
_cell.length_c   1.000
_cell.angle_alpha   90.00
_cell.angle_beta   90.00
_cell.angle_gamma   90.00
#
_symmetry.space_group_name_H-M   'P 1'
#
loop_
_entity.id
_entity.type
_entity.pdbx_description
1 polymer ?
#
loop_
_entity_poly.entity_id
_entity_poly.type
_entity_poly.pdbx_seq_one_letter_code
_entity_poly.pdbx_strand_id
1 'polypeptide(L)' 'MLTISLNEIEQTTQQALTVHGASSQVATQVAHAVRVAEGNGNRICGLYYVESYCQQLRTGRVDGTVAPTVSHDR' A
#
# COMPACT_ATOMS: atom_id res chain seq x y z
N MET A 1 15.89 14.16 -14.33
CA MET A 1 14.63 13.52 -13.89
C MET A 1 14.98 12.09 -13.51
N LEU A 2 14.56 11.61 -12.35
CA LEU A 2 14.89 10.26 -11.89
C LEU A 2 13.91 9.27 -12.54
N THR A 3 14.42 8.17 -13.09
CA THR A 3 13.60 7.10 -13.67
C THR A 3 13.67 5.91 -12.73
N ILE A 4 12.52 5.54 -12.16
CA ILE A 4 12.38 4.39 -11.26
C ILE A 4 11.44 3.40 -11.93
N SER A 5 11.75 2.11 -11.83
CA SER A 5 10.90 1.07 -12.43
C SER A 5 9.63 0.86 -11.62
N LEU A 6 8.52 0.51 -12.28
CA LEU A 6 7.28 0.14 -11.61
C LEU A 6 7.43 -1.05 -10.64
N ASN A 7 8.38 -1.96 -10.93
CA ASN A 7 8.70 -3.09 -10.06
C ASN A 7 9.38 -2.63 -8.77
N GLU A 8 10.35 -1.72 -8.87
CA GLU A 8 11.03 -1.13 -7.71
C GLU A 8 10.07 -0.34 -6.82
N ILE A 9 9.11 0.38 -7.42
CA ILE A 9 8.02 1.05 -6.70
C ILE A 9 7.19 0.06 -5.89
N GLU A 10 6.76 -1.04 -6.52
CA GLU A 10 5.95 -2.07 -5.87
C GLU A 10 6.71 -2.74 -4.72
N GLN A 11 7.93 -3.21 -4.97
CA GLN A 11 8.75 -3.90 -3.96
C GLN A 11 9.05 -3.00 -2.77
N THR A 12 9.46 -1.75 -3.02
CA THR A 12 9.78 -0.78 -1.96
C THR A 12 8.53 -0.44 -1.15
N THR A 13 7.38 -0.27 -1.80
CA THR A 13 6.11 0.01 -1.12
C THR A 13 5.69 -1.16 -0.24
N GLN A 14 5.77 -2.39 -0.75
CA GLN A 14 5.43 -3.60 0.02
C GLN A 14 6.31 -3.71 1.27
N GLN A 15 7.63 -3.51 1.11
CA GLN A 15 8.57 -3.57 2.22
C GLN A 15 8.28 -2.49 3.27
N ALA A 16 8.06 -1.25 2.84
CA ALA A 16 7.77 -0.14 3.75
C ALA A 16 6.51 -0.40 4.60
N LEU A 17 5.42 -0.82 3.95
CA LEU A 17 4.15 -1.13 4.63
C LEU A 17 4.31 -2.29 5.62
N THR A 18 5.03 -3.34 5.23
CA THR A 18 5.28 -4.51 6.10
C THR A 18 6.05 -4.10 7.36
N VAL A 19 7.12 -3.31 7.21
CA VAL A 19 7.90 -2.80 8.34
C VAL A 19 7.06 -1.93 9.29
N HIS A 20 6.02 -1.27 8.77
CA HIS A 20 5.17 -0.38 9.55
C HIS A 20 3.94 -1.06 10.15
N GLY A 21 3.79 -2.38 9.99
CA GLY A 21 2.76 -3.18 10.67
C GLY A 21 1.63 -3.68 9.78
N ALA A 22 1.72 -3.54 8.45
CA ALA A 22 0.81 -4.24 7.56
C ALA A 22 1.17 -5.74 7.47
N SER A 23 0.14 -6.58 7.40
CA SER A 23 0.32 -7.99 7.03
C SER A 23 0.88 -8.11 5.62
N SER A 24 1.54 -9.24 5.32
CA SER A 24 2.11 -9.50 3.99
C SER A 24 1.06 -9.40 2.87
N GLN A 25 -0.17 -9.88 3.12
CA GLN A 25 -1.27 -9.82 2.16
C GLN A 25 -1.70 -8.37 1.90
N VAL A 26 -1.94 -7.57 2.95
CA VAL A 26 -2.33 -6.15 2.82
C VAL A 26 -1.22 -5.35 2.14
N ALA A 27 0.03 -5.51 2.57
CA ALA A 27 1.17 -4.82 1.97
C ALA A 27 1.30 -5.12 0.47
N THR A 28 1.12 -6.39 0.07
CA THR A 28 1.17 -6.79 -1.35
C THR A 28 0.06 -6.14 -2.17
N GLN A 29 -1.18 -6.16 -1.67
CA GLN A 29 -2.32 -5.58 -2.40
C GLN A 29 -2.20 -4.05 -2.55
N VAL A 30 -1.77 -3.36 -1.49
CA VAL A 30 -1.59 -1.89 -1.53
C VAL A 30 -0.40 -1.52 -2.42
N ALA A 31 0.71 -2.27 -2.37
CA ALA A 31 1.86 -2.05 -3.24
C ALA A 31 1.49 -2.20 -4.73
N HIS A 32 0.71 -3.23 -5.07
CA HIS A 32 0.18 -3.40 -6.42
C HIS A 32 -0.70 -2.22 -6.86
N ALA A 33 -1.57 -1.74 -5.97
CA ALA A 33 -2.41 -0.57 -6.26
C ALA A 33 -1.57 0.70 -6.51
N VAL A 34 -0.51 0.92 -5.72
CA VAL A 34 0.44 2.04 -5.91
C VAL A 34 1.16 1.92 -7.24
N ARG A 35 1.63 0.72 -7.60
CA ARG A 35 2.25 0.45 -8.92
C ARG A 35 1.31 0.81 -10.07
N VAL A 36 0.05 0.40 -10.00
CA VAL A 36 -0.96 0.71 -11.02
C VAL A 36 -1.21 2.21 -11.10
N ALA A 37 -1.30 2.90 -9.96
CA ALA A 37 -1.49 4.35 -9.92
C ALA A 37 -0.32 5.10 -10.59
N GLU A 38 0.92 4.74 -10.28
CA GLU A 38 2.12 5.32 -10.89
C GLU A 38 2.20 5.04 -12.40
N GLY A 39 1.90 3.81 -12.83
CA GLY A 39 1.86 3.46 -14.25
C GLY A 39 0.82 4.26 -15.05
N ASN A 40 -0.26 4.68 -14.40
CA ASN A 40 -1.31 5.52 -14.98
C ASN A 40 -1.06 7.03 -14.81
N GLY A 41 0.05 7.45 -14.19
CA GLY A 41 0.32 8.86 -13.88
C GLY A 41 -0.59 9.46 -12.80
N ASN A 42 -1.33 8.64 -12.06
CA ASN A 42 -2.17 9.07 -10.94
C ASN A 42 -1.33 9.25 -9.68
N ARG A 43 -0.73 10.44 -9.57
CA ARG A 43 0.18 10.78 -8.48
C ARG A 43 -0.48 10.76 -7.10
N ILE A 44 -1.75 11.15 -6.97
CA ILE A 44 -2.43 11.22 -5.64
C ILE A 44 -2.61 9.84 -5.02
N CYS A 45 -2.84 8.81 -5.83
CA CYS A 45 -3.02 7.44 -5.34
C CYS A 45 -1.72 6.62 -5.31
N GLY A 46 -0.62 7.14 -5.86
CA GLY A 46 0.67 6.48 -5.99
C GLY A 46 1.64 6.75 -4.84
N LEU A 47 2.93 6.87 -5.15
CA LEU A 47 4.04 7.07 -4.21
C LEU A 47 3.83 8.28 -3.30
N TYR A 48 3.15 9.32 -3.79
CA TYR A 48 2.85 10.52 -3.02
C TYR A 48 2.16 10.23 -1.69
N TYR A 49 1.37 9.15 -1.61
CA TYR A 49 0.58 8.82 -0.42
C TYR A 49 1.19 7.71 0.46
N VAL A 50 2.27 7.05 0.02
CA VAL A 50 2.85 5.89 0.71
C VAL A 50 3.34 6.25 2.11
N GLU A 51 3.94 7.43 2.29
CA GLU A 51 4.34 7.90 3.62
C GLU A 51 3.13 8.00 4.55
N SER A 52 2.02 8.57 4.08
CA SER A 52 0.79 8.69 4.87
C SER A 52 0.26 7.32 5.31
N TYR A 53 0.27 6.32 4.43
CA TYR A 53 -0.10 4.95 4.81
C TYR A 53 0.80 4.38 5.90
N CYS A 54 2.12 4.56 5.75
CA CYS A 54 3.11 4.14 6.75
C CYS A 54 2.86 4.82 8.11
N GLN A 55 2.56 6.12 8.12
CA GLN A 55 2.24 6.85 9.36
C GLN A 55 0.93 6.38 10.00
N GLN A 56 -0.09 6.09 9.19
CA GLN A 56 -1.37 5.59 9.68
C GLN A 56 -1.26 4.21 10.34
N LEU A 57 -0.46 3.31 9.75
CA LEU A 57 -0.13 2.01 10.35
C LEU A 57 0.64 2.20 11.67
N ARG A 58 1.71 3.01 11.63
CA ARG A 58 2.57 3.28 12.80
C ARG A 58 1.81 3.89 13.97
N THR A 59 0.83 4.74 13.71
CA THR A 59 0.01 5.40 14.75
C THR A 59 -1.17 4.55 15.22
N GLY A 60 -1.44 3.40 14.59
CA GLY A 60 -2.62 2.59 14.89
C GLY A 60 -3.93 3.20 14.38
N ARG A 61 -3.89 4.26 13.56
CA ARG A 61 -5.08 4.80 12.90
C ARG A 61 -5.68 3.81 11.91
N VAL A 62 -4.83 2.95 11.33
CA VAL A 62 -5.23 1.84 10.45
C VAL A 62 -4.65 0.56 11.02
N ASP A 63 -5.50 -0.45 11.18
CA ASP A 63 -5.06 -1.82 11.45
C ASP A 63 -4.72 -2.53 10.12
N GLY A 64 -3.43 -2.76 9.89
CA GLY A 64 -2.93 -3.41 8.67
C GLY A 64 -3.05 -4.93 8.66
N THR A 65 -3.68 -5.53 9.68
CA THR A 65 -3.73 -6.98 9.88
C THR A 65 -5.14 -7.56 9.80
N VAL A 66 -6.16 -6.73 9.65
CA VAL A 66 -7.55 -7.19 9.55
C VAL A 66 -7.85 -7.87 8.22
N ALA A 67 -8.70 -8.90 8.28
CA ALA A 67 -9.33 -9.51 7.11
C ALA A 67 -10.81 -9.10 7.04
N PRO A 68 -11.36 -8.87 5.84
CA PRO A 68 -12.78 -8.57 5.69
C PRO A 68 -13.63 -9.78 6.09
N THR A 69 -14.74 -9.53 6.80
CA THR A 69 -15.78 -10.54 7.05
C THR A 69 -16.89 -10.36 6.04
N VAL A 70 -17.22 -11.41 5.30
CA VAL A 70 -18.31 -11.41 4.31
C VAL A 70 -19.50 -12.16 4.87
N SER A 71 -20.66 -11.50 4.94
CA SER A 71 -21.93 -12.10 5.36
C SER A 71 -22.99 -11.91 4.27
N HIS A 72 -23.86 -12.90 4.10
CA HIS A 72 -25.03 -12.82 3.23
C HIS A 72 -26.28 -12.87 4.10
N ASP A 73 -27.09 -11.81 4.06
CA ASP A 73 -28.45 -11.86 4.59
C ASP A 73 -29.34 -12.68 3.65
N ARG A 74 -30.27 -13.43 4.25
CA ARG A 74 -31.21 -14.31 3.55
C ARG A 74 -32.47 -13.57 3.12
#